data_AF-A0A920T0C9-F1
#
_entry.id   AF-A0A920T0C9-F1
#
_cell.length_a   1.000
_cell.length_b   1.000
_cell.length_c   1.000
_cell.angle_alpha   90.00
_cell.angle_beta   90.00
_cell.angle_gamma   90.00
#
_symmetry.space_group_name_H-M   'P 1'
#
loop_
_entity.id
_entity.type
_entity.pdbx_description
1 polymer ?
#
loop_
_entity_poly.entity_id
_entity_poly.type
_entity_poly.pdbx_seq_one_letter_code
_entity_poly.pdbx_strand_id
1 'polypeptide(L)'
;MDFDSNNVQIMSISNKRARGIRVALVTIAACMYVIALFKSTTYSASTMACLNQPNGIFNGGAIFMTAVTILFFYGSFFTVLDFDQPMPILICILLCAIVIGLGVHYYFRCFEINKEISTNLNEGSAIQSLYSQYSQLMEGVKPISRCLTYHTGDYYKNRNTKCVAIEGCLTSGTASCDENKGAKLVDFYVASSHQSCVAPLSSGSGNYVSTEMLKTVLNAGARFVDFDIFAHISDNEVVPVVRSDLNNEESHNYILLEEIWETIDNYGFPDSHGDPLFVHLNLRTNNVEIADKIAESFTKSIGGQHLLDVRYSYKAKKSIAREPICKFFNKVILVVTGDTSHTLLDELVNLHTSHNARILTAEKARTPVNPRSFAFSNQNKFTIVRPEIYDTNTNPEDAWTHGCQAFMMNYWNLGTLMKNHCAFFKEASYVMKDFPLQERRITARVKKQRKQKV
;
A
#
# COMPACT_ATOMS: atom_id res chain seq x y z
N MET A 1 80.66 -15.17 -24.38
CA MET A 1 79.96 -13.89 -24.14
C MET A 1 78.43 -14.00 -24.28
N ASP A 2 77.85 -15.19 -24.52
CA ASP A 2 76.40 -15.34 -24.81
C ASP A 2 75.51 -15.77 -23.63
N PHE A 3 76.05 -15.94 -22.43
CA PHE A 3 75.24 -16.36 -21.26
C PHE A 3 74.50 -15.20 -20.57
N ASP A 4 74.99 -13.96 -20.70
CA ASP A 4 74.39 -12.78 -20.07
C ASP A 4 73.19 -12.24 -20.86
N SER A 5 73.18 -12.33 -22.19
CA SER A 5 72.09 -11.79 -23.01
C SER A 5 70.77 -12.56 -22.81
N ASN A 6 70.85 -13.89 -22.67
CA ASN A 6 69.69 -14.75 -22.42
C ASN A 6 69.07 -14.51 -21.03
N ASN A 7 69.88 -14.31 -19.98
CA ASN A 7 69.39 -14.02 -18.64
C ASN A 7 68.72 -12.64 -18.54
N VAL A 8 69.26 -11.63 -19.22
CA VAL A 8 68.67 -10.29 -19.31
C VAL A 8 67.33 -10.33 -20.06
N GLN A 9 67.24 -11.13 -21.13
CA GLN A 9 66.01 -11.29 -21.91
C GLN A 9 64.92 -12.02 -21.11
N ILE A 10 65.28 -13.06 -20.36
CA ILE A 10 64.36 -13.80 -19.46
C ILE A 10 63.85 -12.90 -18.31
N MET A 11 64.73 -12.10 -17.69
CA MET A 11 64.33 -11.12 -16.67
C MET A 11 63.41 -10.03 -17.23
N SER A 12 63.68 -9.53 -18.43
CA SER A 12 62.84 -8.56 -19.15
C SER A 12 61.44 -9.10 -19.45
N ILE A 13 61.35 -10.36 -19.91
CA ILE A 13 60.08 -11.04 -20.19
C ILE A 13 59.30 -11.29 -18.88
N SER A 14 59.99 -11.70 -17.81
CA SER A 14 59.41 -11.86 -16.47
C SER A 14 58.82 -10.54 -15.95
N ASN A 15 59.56 -9.43 -16.05
CA ASN A 15 59.10 -8.10 -15.64
C ASN A 15 57.92 -7.59 -16.48
N LYS A 16 57.92 -7.82 -17.80
CA LYS A 16 56.76 -7.49 -18.66
C LYS A 16 55.51 -8.29 -18.27
N ARG A 17 55.67 -9.58 -17.96
CA ARG A 17 54.56 -10.47 -17.56
C ARG A 17 54.00 -10.08 -16.19
N ALA A 18 54.87 -9.75 -15.23
CA ALA A 18 54.50 -9.23 -13.92
C ALA A 18 53.75 -7.89 -14.04
N ARG A 19 54.21 -6.99 -14.91
CA ARG A 19 53.54 -5.71 -15.17
C ARG A 19 52.16 -5.90 -15.82
N GLY A 20 52.01 -6.85 -16.74
CA GLY A 20 50.71 -7.19 -17.33
C GLY A 20 49.69 -7.72 -16.32
N ILE A 21 50.12 -8.59 -15.39
CA ILE A 21 49.29 -9.12 -14.31
C ILE A 21 48.85 -7.99 -13.36
N ARG A 22 49.77 -7.09 -13.00
CA ARG A 22 49.50 -5.91 -12.16
C ARG A 22 48.43 -5.01 -12.77
N VAL A 23 48.53 -4.70 -14.06
CA VAL A 23 47.53 -3.87 -14.78
C VAL A 23 46.17 -4.57 -14.84
N ALA A 24 46.14 -5.88 -15.10
CA ALA A 24 44.89 -6.64 -15.13
C ALA A 24 44.17 -6.62 -13.76
N LEU A 25 44.90 -6.78 -12.66
CA LEU A 25 44.35 -6.71 -11.31
C LEU A 25 43.74 -5.34 -10.98
N VAL A 26 44.42 -4.25 -11.33
CA VAL A 26 43.90 -2.88 -11.14
C VAL A 26 42.64 -2.66 -11.98
N THR A 27 42.61 -3.18 -13.21
CA THR A 27 41.45 -3.05 -14.10
C THR A 27 40.24 -3.80 -13.56
N ILE A 28 40.43 -5.04 -13.07
CA ILE A 28 39.37 -5.84 -12.45
C ILE A 28 38.84 -5.14 -11.18
N ALA A 29 39.73 -4.61 -10.33
CA ALA A 29 39.35 -3.88 -9.14
C ALA A 29 38.54 -2.60 -9.47
N ALA A 30 38.94 -1.85 -10.50
CA ALA A 30 38.21 -0.67 -10.97
C ALA A 30 36.82 -1.04 -11.51
N CYS A 31 36.70 -2.11 -12.31
CA CYS A 31 35.40 -2.58 -12.78
C CYS A 31 34.49 -3.03 -11.63
N MET A 32 35.03 -3.77 -10.65
CA MET A 32 34.27 -4.17 -9.46
C MET A 32 33.80 -2.95 -8.64
N TYR A 33 34.62 -1.90 -8.53
CA TYR A 33 34.26 -0.66 -7.85
C TYR A 33 33.11 0.08 -8.55
N VAL A 34 33.18 0.18 -9.89
CA VAL A 34 32.12 0.82 -10.68
C VAL A 34 30.80 0.05 -10.59
N ILE A 35 30.84 -1.29 -10.62
CA ILE A 35 29.65 -2.13 -10.44
C ILE A 35 29.05 -1.94 -9.04
N ALA A 36 29.89 -1.90 -8.00
CA ALA A 36 29.47 -1.67 -6.63
C ALA A 36 28.84 -0.27 -6.45
N LEU A 37 29.46 0.77 -7.04
CA LEU A 37 28.93 2.14 -7.05
C LEU A 37 27.58 2.22 -7.77
N PHE A 38 27.47 1.61 -8.95
CA PHE A 38 26.24 1.65 -9.74
C PHE A 38 25.10 0.94 -9.01
N LYS A 39 25.34 -0.28 -8.49
CA LYS A 39 24.37 -0.96 -7.63
C LYS A 39 24.03 -0.15 -6.38
N SER A 40 24.98 0.65 -5.88
CA SER A 40 24.73 1.52 -4.73
C SER A 40 23.78 2.68 -4.96
N THR A 41 23.70 3.14 -6.20
CA THR A 41 22.81 4.22 -6.60
C THR A 41 21.40 3.74 -6.98
N THR A 42 21.19 2.44 -7.16
CA THR A 42 19.91 1.84 -7.59
C THR A 42 19.14 1.13 -6.48
N TYR A 43 19.40 1.47 -5.21
CA TYR A 43 18.88 0.71 -4.07
C TYR A 43 17.41 0.98 -3.71
N SER A 44 16.76 -0.04 -3.15
CA SER A 44 15.45 0.09 -2.48
C SER A 44 15.54 1.00 -1.26
N ALA A 45 14.40 1.60 -0.86
CA ALA A 45 14.36 2.46 0.31
C ALA A 45 14.78 1.74 1.61
N SER A 46 14.51 0.43 1.72
CA SER A 46 14.93 -0.39 2.85
C SER A 46 16.44 -0.59 2.89
N THR A 47 17.04 -0.79 1.72
CA THR A 47 18.50 -0.84 1.58
C THR A 47 19.14 0.52 1.87
N MET A 48 18.52 1.62 1.47
CA MET A 48 18.98 2.98 1.79
C MET A 48 18.87 3.30 3.30
N ALA A 49 17.78 2.87 3.94
CA ALA A 49 17.61 2.96 5.39
C ALA A 49 18.65 2.11 6.14
N CYS A 50 18.95 0.90 5.64
CA CYS A 50 20.00 0.03 6.16
C CYS A 50 21.39 0.67 6.06
N LEU A 51 21.70 1.36 4.96
CA LEU A 51 23.00 2.02 4.77
C LEU A 51 23.17 3.26 5.64
N ASN A 52 22.08 3.97 5.96
CA ASN A 52 22.09 5.23 6.71
C ASN A 52 21.81 5.08 8.22
N GLN A 53 21.83 3.86 8.77
CA GLN A 53 21.53 3.66 10.20
C GLN A 53 22.53 4.41 11.11
N PRO A 54 22.06 5.34 11.95
CA PRO A 54 22.94 6.18 12.79
C PRO A 54 23.54 5.45 13.99
N ASN A 55 23.01 4.27 14.37
CA ASN A 55 23.38 3.54 15.59
C ASN A 55 24.15 2.23 15.34
N GLY A 56 24.52 1.93 14.09
CA GLY A 56 25.52 0.90 13.83
C GLY A 56 26.90 1.39 14.29
N ILE A 57 27.72 0.52 14.88
CA ILE A 57 29.07 0.84 15.39
C ILE A 57 29.92 1.61 14.35
N PHE A 58 29.58 1.50 13.07
CA PHE A 58 29.99 2.39 11.98
C PHE A 58 28.85 2.49 10.95
N ASN A 59 28.71 3.64 10.28
CA ASN A 59 27.83 3.79 9.11
C ASN A 59 28.22 2.72 8.07
N GLY A 60 27.39 1.69 7.88
CA GLY A 60 27.76 0.51 7.10
C GLY A 60 27.98 0.81 5.61
N GLY A 61 27.31 1.84 5.08
CA GLY A 61 27.61 2.39 3.77
C GLY A 61 29.00 3.01 3.71
N ALA A 62 29.40 3.74 4.76
CA ALA A 62 30.75 4.26 4.87
C ALA A 62 31.80 3.14 4.97
N ILE A 63 31.56 2.05 5.72
CA ILE A 63 32.50 0.91 5.76
C ILE A 63 32.67 0.30 4.37
N PHE A 64 31.57 0.01 3.67
CA PHE A 64 31.62 -0.58 2.34
C PHE A 64 32.35 0.34 1.35
N MET A 65 32.05 1.64 1.35
CA MET A 65 32.74 2.60 0.47
C MET A 65 34.22 2.77 0.85
N THR A 66 34.53 2.81 2.14
CA THR A 66 35.91 2.94 2.63
C THR A 66 36.72 1.68 2.30
N ALA A 67 36.11 0.50 2.44
CA ALA A 67 36.68 -0.80 2.07
C ALA A 67 37.12 -0.82 0.60
N VAL A 68 36.21 -0.48 -0.32
CA VAL A 68 36.52 -0.54 -1.74
C VAL A 68 37.50 0.57 -2.15
N THR A 69 37.42 1.75 -1.52
CA THR A 69 38.38 2.84 -1.72
C THR A 69 39.79 2.44 -1.26
N ILE A 70 39.89 1.80 -0.09
CA ILE A 70 41.14 1.27 0.46
C ILE A 70 41.75 0.23 -0.48
N LEU A 71 40.95 -0.68 -1.03
CA LEU A 71 41.40 -1.67 -2.02
C LEU A 71 41.91 -1.04 -3.31
N PHE A 72 41.22 -0.02 -3.82
CA PHE A 72 41.64 0.71 -5.01
C PHE A 72 42.98 1.43 -4.77
N PHE A 73 43.12 2.12 -3.63
CA PHE A 73 44.35 2.82 -3.28
C PHE A 73 45.51 1.87 -2.98
N TYR A 74 45.31 0.77 -2.26
CA TYR A 74 46.37 -0.21 -2.02
C TYR A 74 46.78 -0.95 -3.28
N GLY A 75 45.82 -1.36 -4.12
CA GLY A 75 46.10 -1.94 -5.43
C GLY A 75 46.99 -1.02 -6.27
N SER A 76 46.63 0.27 -6.31
CA SER A 76 47.41 1.32 -6.99
C SER A 76 48.80 1.51 -6.37
N PHE A 77 48.89 1.60 -5.04
CA PHE A 77 50.13 1.81 -4.28
C PHE A 77 51.14 0.66 -4.50
N PHE A 78 50.70 -0.60 -4.41
CA PHE A 78 51.56 -1.77 -4.64
C PHE A 78 51.96 -1.92 -6.12
N THR A 79 51.12 -1.49 -7.07
CA THR A 79 51.52 -1.47 -8.49
C THR A 79 52.54 -0.40 -8.84
N VAL A 80 52.57 0.72 -8.09
CA VAL A 80 53.43 1.87 -8.37
C VAL A 80 54.78 1.81 -7.65
N LEU A 81 54.88 1.21 -6.46
CA LEU A 81 56.05 1.37 -5.58
C LEU A 81 57.03 0.18 -5.49
N ASP A 82 56.93 -0.87 -6.32
CA ASP A 82 57.90 -1.99 -6.38
C ASP A 82 58.38 -2.49 -5.00
N PHE A 83 57.45 -2.70 -4.07
CA PHE A 83 57.76 -3.28 -2.77
C PHE A 83 57.96 -4.81 -2.88
N ASP A 84 59.17 -5.29 -2.59
CA ASP A 84 59.58 -6.70 -2.68
C ASP A 84 59.50 -7.50 -1.36
N GLN A 85 58.96 -6.92 -0.28
CA GLN A 85 58.90 -7.56 1.04
C GLN A 85 57.61 -8.41 1.22
N PRO A 86 57.70 -9.75 1.41
CA PRO A 86 56.54 -10.64 1.34
C PRO A 86 55.59 -10.56 2.56
N MET A 87 56.10 -10.27 3.76
CA MET A 87 55.29 -10.27 4.99
C MET A 87 54.31 -9.09 5.10
N PRO A 88 54.70 -7.83 4.81
CA PRO A 88 53.75 -6.70 4.76
C PRO A 88 52.66 -6.90 3.70
N ILE A 89 53.02 -7.47 2.55
CA ILE A 89 52.08 -7.78 1.46
C ILE A 89 51.02 -8.77 1.94
N LEU A 90 51.42 -9.85 2.63
CA LEU A 90 50.49 -10.87 3.14
C LEU A 90 49.51 -10.29 4.17
N ILE A 91 50.00 -9.46 5.11
CA ILE A 91 49.16 -8.80 6.11
C ILE A 91 48.14 -7.87 5.44
N CYS A 92 48.57 -7.10 4.44
CA CYS A 92 47.67 -6.22 3.68
C CYS A 92 46.60 -7.01 2.91
N ILE A 93 46.97 -8.14 2.29
CA ILE A 93 46.00 -8.99 1.57
C ILE A 93 44.97 -9.57 2.55
N LEU A 94 45.38 -10.03 3.73
CA LEU A 94 44.49 -10.55 4.76
C LEU A 94 43.51 -9.48 5.27
N LEU A 95 43.99 -8.27 5.55
CA LEU A 95 43.13 -7.15 5.97
C LEU A 95 42.12 -6.79 4.87
N CYS A 96 42.55 -6.74 3.60
CA CYS A 96 41.65 -6.50 2.48
C CYS A 96 40.59 -7.60 2.35
N ALA A 97 40.96 -8.88 2.51
CA ALA A 97 40.02 -10.00 2.43
C ALA A 97 38.95 -9.93 3.53
N ILE A 98 39.34 -9.60 4.77
CA ILE A 98 38.41 -9.42 5.89
C ILE A 98 37.43 -8.27 5.59
N VAL A 99 37.95 -7.14 5.14
CA VAL A 99 37.17 -5.94 4.85
C VAL A 99 36.20 -6.15 3.68
N ILE A 100 36.61 -6.89 2.62
CA ILE A 100 35.70 -7.33 1.54
C ILE A 100 34.64 -8.27 2.09
N GLY A 101 35.03 -9.27 2.89
CA GLY A 101 34.10 -10.24 3.46
C GLY A 101 33.01 -9.58 4.29
N LEU A 102 33.37 -8.62 5.14
CA LEU A 102 32.44 -7.82 5.92
C LEU A 102 31.56 -6.93 5.04
N GLY A 103 32.13 -6.30 4.01
CA GLY A 103 31.38 -5.48 3.06
C GLY A 103 30.36 -6.27 2.24
N VAL A 104 30.74 -7.44 1.75
CA VAL A 104 29.86 -8.36 1.01
C VAL A 104 28.76 -8.91 1.91
N HIS A 105 29.08 -9.30 3.15
CA HIS A 105 28.09 -9.73 4.13
C HIS A 105 27.06 -8.63 4.42
N TYR A 106 27.52 -7.40 4.65
CA TYR A 106 26.65 -6.24 4.87
C TYR A 106 25.78 -5.93 3.65
N TYR A 107 26.34 -6.01 2.45
CA TYR A 107 25.60 -5.84 1.20
C TYR A 107 24.45 -6.86 1.08
N PHE A 108 24.72 -8.15 1.29
CA PHE A 108 23.69 -9.19 1.23
C PHE A 108 22.62 -9.00 2.33
N ARG A 109 23.03 -8.63 3.55
CA ARG A 109 22.10 -8.26 4.63
C ARG A 109 21.18 -7.10 4.25
N CYS A 110 21.74 -6.01 3.72
CA CYS A 110 20.93 -4.86 3.30
C CYS A 110 20.09 -5.13 2.05
N PHE A 111 20.44 -6.12 1.23
CA PHE A 111 19.62 -6.56 0.11
C PHE A 111 18.37 -7.31 0.61
N GLU A 112 18.52 -8.18 1.60
CA GLU A 112 17.41 -8.96 2.18
C GLU A 112 16.66 -8.23 3.30
N ILE A 113 17.04 -7.00 3.64
CA ILE A 113 16.51 -6.28 4.80
C ILE A 113 14.99 -6.08 4.76
N ASN A 114 14.39 -5.89 3.58
CA ASN A 114 12.94 -5.78 3.44
C ASN A 114 12.26 -7.09 3.86
N LYS A 115 12.79 -8.23 3.44
CA LYS A 115 12.29 -9.57 3.78
C LYS A 115 12.46 -9.88 5.27
N GLU A 116 13.61 -9.51 5.85
CA GLU A 116 13.87 -9.67 7.29
C GLU A 116 12.90 -8.82 8.12
N ILE A 117 12.71 -7.55 7.79
CA ILE A 117 11.74 -6.67 8.46
C ILE A 117 10.32 -7.24 8.35
N SER A 118 9.88 -7.65 7.16
CA SER A 118 8.55 -8.23 6.97
C SER A 118 8.35 -9.50 7.81
N THR A 119 9.36 -10.38 7.88
CA THR A 119 9.31 -11.58 8.73
C THR A 119 9.18 -11.22 10.20
N ASN A 120 9.99 -10.28 10.69
CA ASN A 120 9.95 -9.83 12.09
C ASN A 120 8.61 -9.16 12.45
N LEU A 121 8.02 -8.39 11.53
CA LEU A 121 6.70 -7.78 11.73
C LEU A 121 5.60 -8.84 11.81
N ASN A 122 5.68 -9.88 10.97
CA ASN A 122 4.68 -10.94 10.95
C ASN A 122 4.68 -11.79 12.23
N GLU A 123 5.87 -12.00 12.80
CA GLU A 123 6.05 -12.67 14.10
C GLU A 123 5.88 -11.69 15.29
N GLY A 124 5.67 -10.41 15.01
CA GLY A 124 5.61 -9.34 16.01
C GLY A 124 4.40 -9.43 16.92
N SER A 125 4.64 -9.46 18.23
CA SER A 125 3.60 -9.54 19.26
C SER A 125 2.63 -8.35 19.26
N ALA A 126 3.05 -7.19 18.74
CA ALA A 126 2.23 -5.98 18.69
C ALA A 126 1.05 -6.10 17.71
N ILE A 127 1.28 -6.56 16.47
CA ILE A 127 0.22 -6.75 15.47
C ILE A 127 -0.71 -7.87 15.92
N GLN A 128 -0.17 -8.97 16.44
CA GLN A 128 -0.97 -10.09 16.96
C GLN A 128 -1.85 -9.69 18.15
N SER A 129 -1.33 -8.85 19.06
CA SER A 129 -2.10 -8.28 20.16
C SER A 129 -3.24 -7.39 19.65
N LEU A 130 -2.95 -6.55 18.65
CA LEU A 130 -3.95 -5.68 18.02
C LEU A 130 -5.04 -6.49 17.32
N TYR A 131 -4.67 -7.53 16.57
CA TYR A 131 -5.58 -8.48 15.94
C TYR A 131 -6.53 -9.11 16.96
N SER A 132 -5.99 -9.56 18.10
CA SER A 132 -6.78 -10.18 19.16
C SER A 132 -7.78 -9.20 19.79
N GLN A 133 -7.35 -7.96 20.03
CA GLN A 133 -8.22 -6.91 20.57
C GLN A 133 -9.35 -6.55 19.61
N TYR A 134 -9.07 -6.41 18.32
CA TYR A 134 -10.12 -6.16 17.32
C TYR A 134 -11.08 -7.33 17.18
N SER A 135 -10.59 -8.57 17.23
CA SER A 135 -11.44 -9.76 17.17
C SER A 135 -12.48 -9.77 18.28
N GLN A 136 -12.09 -9.39 19.51
CA GLN A 136 -13.01 -9.23 20.64
C GLN A 136 -13.97 -8.04 20.44
N LEU A 137 -13.43 -6.88 20.05
CA LEU A 137 -14.23 -5.66 19.85
C LEU A 137 -15.25 -5.80 18.73
N MET A 138 -14.96 -6.59 17.69
CA MET A 138 -15.77 -6.72 16.47
C MET A 138 -16.46 -8.09 16.37
N GLU A 139 -16.48 -8.87 17.46
CA GLU A 139 -17.22 -10.13 17.52
C GLU A 139 -18.72 -9.90 17.19
N GLY A 140 -19.27 -10.72 16.30
CA GLY A 140 -20.69 -10.69 15.95
C GLY A 140 -21.10 -9.65 14.90
N VAL A 141 -20.16 -8.88 14.33
CA VAL A 141 -20.42 -8.01 13.18
C VAL A 141 -20.92 -8.86 12.01
N LYS A 142 -22.02 -8.44 11.38
CA LYS A 142 -22.66 -9.20 10.29
C LYS A 142 -22.54 -8.46 8.95
N PRO A 143 -22.37 -9.17 7.83
CA PRO A 143 -22.46 -8.57 6.51
C PRO A 143 -23.83 -7.93 6.26
N ILE A 144 -23.82 -6.78 5.61
CA ILE A 144 -25.01 -6.07 5.16
C ILE A 144 -25.78 -6.83 4.07
N SER A 145 -25.15 -7.81 3.41
CA SER A 145 -25.82 -8.72 2.48
C SER A 145 -26.95 -9.54 3.10
N ARG A 146 -27.03 -9.59 4.45
CA ARG A 146 -28.11 -10.24 5.20
C ARG A 146 -29.35 -9.35 5.40
N CYS A 147 -29.29 -8.08 4.99
CA CYS A 147 -30.31 -7.06 5.30
C CYS A 147 -31.36 -6.87 4.18
N LEU A 148 -32.49 -7.57 4.25
CA LEU A 148 -33.54 -7.55 3.21
C LEU A 148 -34.08 -6.13 2.92
N THR A 149 -34.25 -5.31 3.96
CA THR A 149 -34.78 -3.94 3.84
C THR A 149 -34.00 -3.07 2.87
N TYR A 150 -32.70 -3.33 2.71
CA TYR A 150 -31.84 -2.56 1.82
C TYR A 150 -31.90 -3.03 0.37
N HIS A 151 -32.34 -4.27 0.11
CA HIS A 151 -32.54 -4.78 -1.25
C HIS A 151 -33.81 -4.22 -1.88
N THR A 152 -34.90 -4.17 -1.12
CA THR A 152 -36.24 -3.78 -1.60
C THR A 152 -36.48 -2.28 -1.55
N GLY A 153 -35.69 -1.55 -0.75
CA GLY A 153 -35.87 -0.11 -0.54
C GLY A 153 -37.00 0.26 0.40
N ASP A 154 -37.55 -0.70 1.17
CA ASP A 154 -38.69 -0.44 2.04
C ASP A 154 -38.38 0.58 3.15
N TYR A 155 -37.11 0.70 3.51
CA TYR A 155 -36.63 1.72 4.45
C TYR A 155 -36.98 3.16 4.01
N TYR A 156 -36.98 3.44 2.70
CA TYR A 156 -37.31 4.75 2.16
C TYR A 156 -38.75 5.18 2.49
N LYS A 157 -39.68 4.23 2.59
CA LYS A 157 -41.10 4.52 2.88
C LYS A 157 -41.35 4.66 4.38
N ASN A 158 -40.73 3.78 5.16
CA ASN A 158 -41.06 3.61 6.58
C ASN A 158 -40.11 4.35 7.52
N ARG A 159 -39.10 5.06 6.98
CA ARG A 159 -37.99 5.66 7.75
C ARG A 159 -37.31 4.67 8.71
N ASN A 160 -37.40 3.37 8.41
CA ASN A 160 -36.81 2.33 9.21
C ASN A 160 -35.39 2.06 8.70
N THR A 161 -34.41 2.72 9.30
CA THR A 161 -32.99 2.57 8.98
C THR A 161 -32.39 1.26 9.51
N LYS A 162 -33.17 0.42 10.21
CA LYS A 162 -32.68 -0.85 10.74
C LYS A 162 -32.66 -1.94 9.67
N CYS A 163 -31.61 -2.74 9.71
CA CYS A 163 -31.49 -3.98 8.97
C CYS A 163 -32.54 -4.98 9.47
N VAL A 164 -33.37 -5.50 8.57
CA VAL A 164 -34.16 -6.72 8.83
C VAL A 164 -33.36 -7.90 8.30
N ALA A 165 -32.69 -8.60 9.21
CA ALA A 165 -31.87 -9.75 8.89
C ALA A 165 -32.73 -10.94 8.47
N ILE A 166 -32.23 -11.75 7.54
CA ILE A 166 -32.83 -13.04 7.19
C ILE A 166 -32.15 -14.13 8.03
N GLU A 167 -32.86 -14.71 9.01
CA GLU A 167 -32.38 -15.88 9.75
C GLU A 167 -32.30 -17.12 8.85
N GLY A 168 -31.22 -17.91 8.97
CA GLY A 168 -31.03 -19.14 8.19
C GLY A 168 -30.64 -18.96 6.72
N CYS A 169 -30.35 -17.74 6.27
CA CYS A 169 -29.93 -17.50 4.89
C CYS A 169 -28.46 -17.92 4.68
N LEU A 170 -28.21 -18.92 3.83
CA LEU A 170 -27.06 -18.84 2.92
C LEU A 170 -27.40 -17.72 1.93
N THR A 171 -27.21 -16.48 2.39
CA THR A 171 -26.84 -15.31 1.60
C THR A 171 -27.57 -15.11 0.25
N SER A 172 -28.50 -14.14 0.22
CA SER A 172 -28.96 -13.34 -0.94
C SER A 172 -29.26 -13.99 -2.31
N GLY A 173 -29.26 -15.31 -2.45
CA GLY A 173 -29.70 -16.00 -3.67
C GLY A 173 -31.20 -15.87 -3.97
N THR A 174 -32.00 -15.39 -3.02
CA THR A 174 -33.47 -15.29 -3.14
C THR A 174 -34.00 -13.85 -3.15
N ALA A 175 -33.26 -12.86 -2.64
CA ALA A 175 -33.70 -11.47 -2.63
C ALA A 175 -33.19 -10.73 -3.88
N SER A 176 -34.02 -10.65 -4.92
CA SER A 176 -33.73 -9.88 -6.13
C SER A 176 -33.36 -8.43 -5.77
N CYS A 177 -32.17 -7.99 -6.17
CA CYS A 177 -31.71 -6.61 -5.96
C CYS A 177 -32.60 -5.66 -6.78
N ASP A 178 -33.46 -4.87 -6.13
CA ASP A 178 -34.33 -3.93 -6.84
C ASP A 178 -33.46 -2.78 -7.36
N GLU A 179 -33.16 -2.79 -8.67
CA GLU A 179 -32.32 -1.76 -9.30
C GLU A 179 -32.84 -0.32 -9.12
N ASN A 180 -34.15 -0.19 -8.92
CA ASN A 180 -34.82 1.08 -8.83
C ASN A 180 -34.97 1.53 -7.37
N LYS A 181 -35.25 0.62 -6.45
CA LYS A 181 -35.59 0.95 -5.05
C LYS A 181 -34.51 0.59 -4.04
N GLY A 182 -33.57 -0.30 -4.37
CA GLY A 182 -32.51 -0.71 -3.46
C GLY A 182 -31.67 0.44 -2.93
N ALA A 183 -31.14 0.26 -1.74
CA ALA A 183 -30.34 1.26 -1.03
C ALA A 183 -29.07 1.57 -1.80
N LYS A 184 -28.77 2.85 -2.01
CA LYS A 184 -27.61 3.24 -2.84
C LYS A 184 -26.33 3.20 -2.04
N LEU A 185 -25.20 3.02 -2.73
CA LEU A 185 -23.87 3.02 -2.11
C LEU A 185 -23.62 4.26 -1.24
N VAL A 186 -23.98 5.44 -1.73
CA VAL A 186 -23.83 6.71 -0.98
C VAL A 186 -24.76 6.87 0.22
N ASP A 187 -25.70 5.97 0.44
CA ASP A 187 -26.65 6.02 1.57
C ASP A 187 -26.07 5.39 2.84
N PHE A 188 -24.82 4.92 2.79
CA PHE A 188 -24.12 4.28 3.91
C PHE A 188 -22.88 5.05 4.35
N TYR A 189 -22.62 5.04 5.65
CA TYR A 189 -21.29 5.20 6.22
C TYR A 189 -20.56 3.85 6.14
N VAL A 190 -19.26 3.89 5.86
CA VAL A 190 -18.44 2.70 5.64
C VAL A 190 -17.29 2.69 6.65
N ALA A 191 -17.08 1.57 7.34
CA ALA A 191 -15.91 1.36 8.18
C ALA A 191 -14.64 1.46 7.31
N SER A 192 -13.81 2.47 7.54
CA SER A 192 -12.74 2.84 6.60
C SER A 192 -11.40 3.00 7.30
N SER A 193 -10.36 2.41 6.73
CA SER A 193 -8.99 2.42 7.25
C SER A 193 -8.11 3.34 6.40
N HIS A 194 -7.31 4.17 7.07
CA HIS A 194 -6.29 5.03 6.47
C HIS A 194 -4.95 4.30 6.45
N GLN A 195 -4.23 4.34 5.31
CA GLN A 195 -2.94 3.67 5.10
C GLN A 195 -2.90 2.26 5.75
N SER A 196 -3.71 1.35 5.22
CA SER A 196 -4.16 0.12 5.88
C SER A 196 -3.07 -0.91 6.22
N CYS A 197 -1.84 -0.72 5.72
CA CYS A 197 -0.71 -1.58 6.03
C CYS A 197 0.19 -1.05 7.14
N VAL A 198 -0.01 0.15 7.68
CA VAL A 198 0.94 0.72 8.65
C VAL A 198 0.94 -0.07 9.94
N ALA A 199 2.13 -0.50 10.35
CA ALA A 199 2.38 -1.24 11.58
C ALA A 199 2.35 -0.31 12.82
N PRO A 200 2.03 -0.83 14.01
CA PRO A 200 2.10 -0.06 15.24
C PRO A 200 3.50 0.51 15.46
N LEU A 201 3.55 1.83 15.66
CA LEU A 201 4.78 2.53 16.02
C LEU A 201 4.98 2.35 17.53
N SER A 202 6.05 1.68 17.95
CA SER A 202 6.52 1.77 19.34
C SER A 202 7.30 3.06 19.54
N SER A 203 7.30 3.61 20.75
CA SER A 203 7.99 4.87 21.05
C SER A 203 9.49 4.72 20.77
N GLY A 204 9.96 5.27 19.63
CA GLY A 204 11.33 5.14 19.13
C GLY A 204 11.53 4.18 17.96
N SER A 205 10.49 3.49 17.46
CA SER A 205 10.56 2.64 16.26
C SER A 205 10.17 3.42 15.00
N GLY A 206 10.87 3.16 13.90
CA GLY A 206 10.59 3.75 12.60
C GLY A 206 9.22 3.39 12.01
N ASN A 207 8.89 4.02 10.88
CA ASN A 207 7.68 3.79 10.12
C ASN A 207 7.77 2.51 9.27
N TYR A 208 6.82 1.58 9.41
CA TYR A 208 6.80 0.31 8.70
C TYR A 208 5.41 -0.06 8.19
N VAL A 209 5.38 -0.94 7.19
CA VAL A 209 4.18 -1.52 6.59
C VAL A 209 4.19 -3.05 6.69
N SER A 210 3.04 -3.69 6.92
CA SER A 210 2.90 -5.15 6.91
C SER A 210 1.54 -5.60 6.33
N THR A 211 1.51 -6.75 5.65
CA THR A 211 0.27 -7.41 5.22
C THR A 211 -0.52 -7.97 6.40
N GLU A 212 0.12 -8.30 7.53
CA GLU A 212 -0.58 -8.70 8.76
C GLU A 212 -1.43 -7.55 9.34
N MET A 213 -1.01 -6.31 9.11
CA MET A 213 -1.86 -5.16 9.44
C MET A 213 -3.09 -5.08 8.55
N LEU A 214 -2.96 -5.36 7.26
CA LEU A 214 -4.12 -5.43 6.36
C LEU A 214 -5.08 -6.55 6.80
N LYS A 215 -4.56 -7.73 7.18
CA LYS A 215 -5.37 -8.82 7.76
C LYS A 215 -6.10 -8.35 9.02
N THR A 216 -5.40 -7.65 9.90
CA THR A 216 -5.96 -7.06 11.13
C THR A 216 -7.07 -6.05 10.82
N VAL A 217 -6.86 -5.18 9.83
CA VAL A 217 -7.82 -4.17 9.38
C VAL A 217 -9.10 -4.81 8.80
N LEU A 218 -8.94 -5.82 7.94
CA LEU A 218 -10.07 -6.54 7.35
C LEU A 218 -10.86 -7.32 8.41
N ASN A 219 -10.16 -7.95 9.36
CA ASN A 219 -10.76 -8.65 10.51
C ASN A 219 -11.49 -7.68 11.46
N ALA A 220 -10.98 -6.47 11.63
CA ALA A 220 -11.63 -5.39 12.36
C ALA A 220 -12.89 -4.84 11.66
N GLY A 221 -13.28 -5.40 10.51
CA GLY A 221 -14.51 -5.05 9.80
C GLY A 221 -14.37 -3.86 8.86
N ALA A 222 -13.16 -3.38 8.56
CA ALA A 222 -13.00 -2.35 7.55
C ALA A 222 -13.46 -2.86 6.17
N ARG A 223 -14.18 -2.00 5.45
CA ARG A 223 -14.65 -2.23 4.08
C ARG A 223 -14.23 -1.14 3.11
N PHE A 224 -13.39 -0.22 3.56
CA PHE A 224 -12.60 0.68 2.73
C PHE A 224 -11.16 0.62 3.23
N VAL A 225 -10.23 0.23 2.36
CA VAL A 225 -8.79 0.16 2.64
C VAL A 225 -8.03 1.09 1.70
N ASP A 226 -6.93 1.65 2.19
CA ASP A 226 -6.21 2.76 1.57
C ASP A 226 -4.71 2.45 1.47
N PHE A 227 -4.15 2.61 0.26
CA PHE A 227 -2.76 2.31 -0.04
C PHE A 227 -2.10 3.43 -0.85
N ASP A 228 -0.93 3.87 -0.41
CA ASP A 228 -0.06 4.74 -1.20
C ASP A 228 0.85 3.88 -2.09
N ILE A 229 0.75 4.08 -3.41
CA ILE A 229 1.45 3.27 -4.40
C ILE A 229 2.64 4.02 -4.98
N PHE A 230 3.82 3.43 -4.83
CA PHE A 230 5.08 3.98 -5.33
C PHE A 230 5.66 3.07 -6.42
N ALA A 231 6.49 3.66 -7.28
CA ALA A 231 7.32 2.91 -8.21
C ALA A 231 8.58 2.42 -7.47
N HIS A 232 8.89 1.13 -7.57
CA HIS A 232 10.14 0.57 -7.09
C HIS A 232 10.90 -0.08 -8.24
N ILE A 233 12.21 0.10 -8.30
CA ILE A 233 13.04 -0.54 -9.33
C ILE A 233 13.69 -1.77 -8.70
N SER A 234 13.37 -2.93 -9.24
CA SER A 234 13.93 -4.23 -8.87
C SER A 234 14.44 -4.92 -10.13
N ASP A 235 15.71 -5.34 -10.16
CA ASP A 235 16.31 -6.10 -11.27
C ASP A 235 16.07 -5.52 -12.69
N ASN A 236 16.21 -4.20 -12.84
CA ASN A 236 15.92 -3.42 -14.06
C ASN A 236 14.44 -3.40 -14.49
N GLU A 237 13.53 -3.83 -13.62
CA GLU A 237 12.09 -3.75 -13.81
C GLU A 237 11.48 -2.75 -12.82
N VAL A 238 10.48 -1.98 -13.26
CA VAL A 238 9.72 -1.10 -12.36
C VAL A 238 8.48 -1.84 -11.85
N VAL A 239 8.33 -2.01 -10.54
CA VAL A 239 7.21 -2.72 -9.91
C VAL A 239 6.42 -1.80 -8.97
N PRO A 240 5.09 -1.96 -8.87
CA PRO A 240 4.27 -1.21 -7.91
C PRO A 240 4.46 -1.75 -6.50
N VAL A 241 4.78 -0.86 -5.56
CA VAL A 241 4.91 -1.21 -4.13
C VAL A 241 4.05 -0.32 -3.25
N VAL A 242 3.58 -0.88 -2.14
CA VAL A 242 2.91 -0.14 -1.08
C VAL A 242 3.93 0.31 -0.05
N ARG A 243 3.87 1.60 0.27
CA ARG A 243 4.60 2.23 1.37
C ARG A 243 3.64 3.14 2.13
N SER A 244 4.05 3.62 3.28
CA SER A 244 3.35 4.70 3.97
C SER A 244 4.19 5.96 3.95
N ASP A 245 3.53 7.10 4.02
CA ASP A 245 4.12 8.43 4.12
C ASP A 245 3.50 9.12 5.34
N LEU A 246 4.26 9.17 6.44
CA LEU A 246 3.83 9.72 7.73
C LEU A 246 4.56 11.02 7.98
N ASN A 247 3.88 12.16 7.82
CA ASN A 247 4.50 13.48 8.03
C ASN A 247 5.80 13.67 7.20
N ASN A 248 5.83 13.18 5.96
CA ASN A 248 6.99 13.15 5.07
C ASN A 248 8.08 12.13 5.45
N GLU A 249 7.80 11.20 6.36
CA GLU A 249 8.65 10.05 6.65
C GLU A 249 8.07 8.81 5.97
N GLU A 250 8.69 8.40 4.87
CA GLU A 250 8.32 7.18 4.18
C GLU A 250 8.66 5.93 5.01
N SER A 251 7.91 4.85 4.81
CA SER A 251 8.21 3.58 5.51
C SER A 251 9.60 3.06 5.14
N HIS A 252 10.29 2.51 6.12
CA HIS A 252 11.60 1.88 5.95
C HIS A 252 11.52 0.56 5.18
N ASN A 253 10.34 -0.03 5.08
CA ASN A 253 10.08 -1.21 4.26
C ASN A 253 8.95 -0.94 3.25
N TYR A 254 8.76 -1.88 2.34
CA TYR A 254 7.69 -1.86 1.34
C TYR A 254 7.07 -3.25 1.21
N ILE A 255 5.85 -3.28 0.67
CA ILE A 255 5.11 -4.51 0.34
C ILE A 255 4.88 -4.51 -1.17
N LEU A 256 5.05 -5.64 -1.85
CA LEU A 256 4.68 -5.74 -3.25
C LEU A 256 3.15 -5.63 -3.38
N LEU A 257 2.66 -4.88 -4.36
CA LEU A 257 1.21 -4.74 -4.52
C LEU A 257 0.49 -6.09 -4.74
N GLU A 258 1.18 -7.08 -5.33
CA GLU A 258 0.65 -8.44 -5.47
C GLU A 258 0.30 -9.10 -4.13
N GLU A 259 1.11 -8.89 -3.09
CA GLU A 259 0.86 -9.42 -1.74
C GLU A 259 -0.39 -8.79 -1.10
N ILE A 260 -0.70 -7.54 -1.47
CA ILE A 260 -1.94 -6.86 -1.05
C ILE A 260 -3.14 -7.54 -1.70
N TRP A 261 -3.07 -7.82 -3.01
CA TRP A 261 -4.16 -8.52 -3.70
C TRP A 261 -4.39 -9.92 -3.15
N GLU A 262 -3.33 -10.68 -2.89
CA GLU A 262 -3.42 -12.00 -2.25
C GLU A 262 -4.04 -11.90 -0.86
N THR A 263 -3.66 -10.90 -0.07
CA THR A 263 -4.25 -10.69 1.26
C THR A 263 -5.75 -10.34 1.16
N ILE A 264 -6.15 -9.53 0.18
CA ILE A 264 -7.55 -9.16 -0.03
C ILE A 264 -8.37 -10.35 -0.51
N ASP A 265 -7.87 -11.16 -1.44
CA ASP A 265 -8.56 -12.34 -1.93
C ASP A 265 -8.80 -13.36 -0.79
N ASN A 266 -7.78 -13.58 0.03
CA ASN A 266 -7.84 -14.55 1.14
C ASN A 266 -8.68 -14.08 2.35
N TYR A 267 -8.66 -12.78 2.67
CA TYR A 267 -9.23 -12.27 3.94
C TYR A 267 -10.33 -11.20 3.76
N GLY A 268 -10.50 -10.64 2.57
CA GLY A 268 -11.46 -9.58 2.29
C GLY A 268 -12.91 -10.06 2.24
N PHE A 269 -13.12 -11.33 1.85
CA PHE A 269 -14.44 -11.93 1.64
C PHE A 269 -14.59 -13.27 2.38
N PRO A 270 -14.64 -13.26 3.73
CA PRO A 270 -14.73 -14.49 4.53
C PRO A 270 -16.05 -15.25 4.33
N ASP A 271 -17.11 -14.53 3.96
CA ASP A 271 -18.40 -15.10 3.60
C ASP A 271 -18.56 -15.09 2.08
N SER A 272 -19.21 -16.12 1.53
CA SER A 272 -19.49 -16.23 0.08
C SER A 272 -20.37 -15.12 -0.48
N HIS A 273 -20.93 -14.26 0.38
CA HIS A 273 -21.64 -13.02 0.04
C HIS A 273 -21.25 -11.90 1.00
N GLY A 274 -19.94 -11.67 1.10
CA GLY A 274 -19.35 -10.58 1.83
C GLY A 274 -19.81 -9.21 1.31
N ASP A 275 -19.67 -8.22 2.18
CA ASP A 275 -19.94 -6.84 1.81
C ASP A 275 -19.00 -6.38 0.69
N PRO A 276 -19.37 -5.33 -0.08
CA PRO A 276 -18.45 -4.74 -1.03
C PRO A 276 -17.18 -4.28 -0.31
N LEU A 277 -16.02 -4.40 -0.96
CA LEU A 277 -14.76 -3.91 -0.43
C LEU A 277 -14.22 -2.80 -1.33
N PHE A 278 -14.09 -1.60 -0.80
CA PHE A 278 -13.41 -0.52 -1.50
C PHE A 278 -11.91 -0.64 -1.31
N VAL A 279 -11.17 -0.64 -2.41
CA VAL A 279 -9.72 -0.54 -2.40
C VAL A 279 -9.31 0.77 -3.03
N HIS A 280 -8.72 1.65 -2.23
CA HIS A 280 -8.21 2.92 -2.70
C HIS A 280 -6.71 2.85 -2.96
N LEU A 281 -6.34 3.14 -4.21
CA LEU A 281 -4.95 3.30 -4.64
C LEU A 281 -4.67 4.79 -4.83
N ASN A 282 -3.79 5.34 -3.99
CA ASN A 282 -3.27 6.68 -4.15
C ASN A 282 -1.92 6.60 -4.87
N LEU A 283 -1.94 6.84 -6.18
CA LEU A 283 -0.76 6.77 -7.03
C LEU A 283 0.18 7.93 -6.70
N ARG A 284 1.36 7.61 -6.15
CA ARG A 284 2.45 8.56 -5.90
C ARG A 284 3.42 8.64 -7.08
N THR A 285 2.99 8.19 -8.25
CA THR A 285 3.74 8.17 -9.50
C THR A 285 2.80 8.36 -10.68
N ASN A 286 3.30 8.94 -11.77
CA ASN A 286 2.60 9.07 -13.04
C ASN A 286 3.18 8.11 -14.09
N ASN A 287 3.95 7.10 -13.67
CA ASN A 287 4.53 6.13 -14.58
C ASN A 287 3.41 5.21 -15.15
N VAL A 288 3.20 5.30 -16.47
CA VAL A 288 2.21 4.49 -17.21
C VAL A 288 2.47 2.99 -17.04
N GLU A 289 3.73 2.54 -17.08
CA GLU A 289 4.09 1.13 -16.90
C GLU A 289 3.64 0.62 -15.51
N ILE A 290 3.74 1.46 -14.48
CA ILE A 290 3.24 1.12 -13.15
C ILE A 290 1.72 0.99 -13.15
N ALA A 291 1.00 1.93 -13.76
CA ALA A 291 -0.46 1.85 -13.85
C ALA A 291 -0.91 0.58 -14.59
N ASP A 292 -0.24 0.21 -15.69
CA ASP A 292 -0.55 -1.01 -16.44
C ASP A 292 -0.26 -2.27 -15.61
N LYS A 293 0.86 -2.32 -14.89
CA LYS A 293 1.16 -3.43 -13.96
C LYS A 293 0.17 -3.55 -12.81
N ILE A 294 -0.35 -2.43 -12.31
CA ILE A 294 -1.46 -2.44 -11.34
C ILE A 294 -2.69 -3.10 -11.96
N ALA A 295 -3.06 -2.74 -13.19
CA ALA A 295 -4.22 -3.30 -13.87
C ALA A 295 -4.09 -4.82 -14.12
N GLU A 296 -2.92 -5.25 -14.57
CA GLU A 296 -2.60 -6.66 -14.83
C GLU A 296 -2.64 -7.48 -13.54
N SER A 297 -1.91 -7.04 -12.50
CA SER A 297 -1.87 -7.73 -11.20
C SER A 297 -3.25 -7.76 -10.53
N PHE A 298 -4.01 -6.67 -10.59
CA PHE A 298 -5.38 -6.62 -10.07
C PHE A 298 -6.31 -7.61 -10.79
N THR A 299 -6.29 -7.62 -12.13
CA THR A 299 -7.13 -8.53 -12.92
C THR A 299 -6.74 -10.00 -12.71
N LYS A 300 -5.44 -10.28 -12.55
CA LYS A 300 -4.91 -11.62 -12.29
C LYS A 300 -5.31 -12.14 -10.91
N SER A 301 -5.15 -11.33 -9.87
CA SER A 301 -5.33 -11.76 -8.48
C SER A 301 -6.76 -11.62 -7.96
N ILE A 302 -7.49 -10.56 -8.35
CA ILE A 302 -8.87 -10.29 -7.92
C ILE A 302 -9.90 -10.68 -9.00
N GLY A 303 -9.44 -11.17 -10.14
CA GLY A 303 -10.27 -11.53 -11.29
C GLY A 303 -11.45 -12.46 -11.00
N GLY A 304 -12.34 -12.59 -11.98
CA GLY A 304 -13.49 -13.48 -11.89
C GLY A 304 -14.61 -12.92 -11.01
N GLN A 305 -14.93 -13.58 -9.90
CA GLN A 305 -16.14 -13.29 -9.12
C GLN A 305 -16.05 -11.99 -8.30
N HIS A 306 -14.84 -11.51 -7.98
CA HIS A 306 -14.65 -10.28 -7.20
C HIS A 306 -14.54 -9.01 -8.06
N LEU A 307 -14.23 -9.15 -9.34
CA LEU A 307 -14.13 -8.03 -10.28
C LEU A 307 -15.51 -7.47 -10.67
N LEU A 308 -15.60 -6.15 -10.80
CA LEU A 308 -16.77 -5.46 -11.35
C LEU A 308 -16.75 -5.45 -12.88
N ASP A 309 -17.93 -5.55 -13.47
CA ASP A 309 -18.13 -5.37 -14.92
C ASP A 309 -17.68 -3.96 -15.35
N VAL A 310 -17.04 -3.85 -16.52
CA VAL A 310 -16.51 -2.61 -17.11
C VAL A 310 -17.57 -1.50 -17.20
N ARG A 311 -18.86 -1.84 -17.29
CA ARG A 311 -19.97 -0.86 -17.24
C ARG A 311 -20.01 -0.02 -15.95
N TYR A 312 -19.34 -0.47 -14.90
CA TYR A 312 -19.18 0.22 -13.62
C TYR A 312 -17.90 1.07 -13.56
N SER A 313 -17.21 1.27 -14.68
CA SER A 313 -16.11 2.22 -14.80
C SER A 313 -16.53 3.64 -14.39
N TYR A 314 -15.61 4.42 -13.85
CA TYR A 314 -15.86 5.81 -13.48
C TYR A 314 -16.23 6.71 -14.67
N LYS A 315 -15.85 6.28 -15.89
CA LYS A 315 -16.22 6.95 -17.16
C LYS A 315 -17.63 6.63 -17.63
N ALA A 316 -18.30 5.67 -17.01
CA ALA A 316 -19.67 5.33 -17.36
C ALA A 316 -20.62 6.51 -17.09
N LYS A 317 -21.69 6.60 -17.89
CA LYS A 317 -22.71 7.68 -17.75
C LYS A 317 -23.35 7.72 -16.36
N LYS A 318 -23.44 6.56 -15.69
CA LYS A 318 -24.05 6.42 -14.36
C LYS A 318 -22.97 6.03 -13.36
N SER A 319 -22.68 6.93 -12.42
CA SER A 319 -21.76 6.67 -11.32
C SER A 319 -22.30 5.55 -10.41
N ILE A 320 -21.41 4.62 -10.04
CA ILE A 320 -21.68 3.53 -9.10
C ILE A 320 -22.12 4.03 -7.73
N ALA A 321 -21.74 5.27 -7.37
CA ALA A 321 -22.16 5.93 -6.13
C ALA A 321 -23.69 5.94 -5.98
N ARG A 322 -24.43 5.98 -7.09
CA ARG A 322 -25.90 6.02 -7.12
C ARG A 322 -26.55 4.70 -7.54
N GLU A 323 -25.79 3.62 -7.60
CA GLU A 323 -26.32 2.27 -7.81
C GLU A 323 -26.66 1.62 -6.45
N PRO A 324 -27.61 0.67 -6.43
CA PRO A 324 -27.89 -0.12 -5.25
C PRO A 324 -26.66 -0.92 -4.77
N ILE A 325 -26.39 -0.89 -3.47
CA ILE A 325 -25.26 -1.59 -2.84
C ILE A 325 -25.31 -3.10 -3.06
N CYS A 326 -26.53 -3.67 -3.20
CA CYS A 326 -26.72 -5.10 -3.43
C CYS A 326 -26.15 -5.60 -4.77
N LYS A 327 -25.81 -4.71 -5.71
CA LYS A 327 -25.12 -5.06 -6.95
C LYS A 327 -23.63 -5.36 -6.76
N PHE A 328 -23.09 -5.02 -5.58
CA PHE A 328 -21.64 -5.01 -5.32
C PHE A 328 -21.22 -6.00 -4.23
N PHE A 329 -22.11 -6.89 -3.78
CA PHE A 329 -21.72 -7.94 -2.83
C PHE A 329 -20.67 -8.88 -3.45
N ASN A 330 -19.69 -9.25 -2.64
CA ASN A 330 -18.43 -9.89 -3.04
C ASN A 330 -17.59 -9.12 -4.06
N LYS A 331 -17.86 -7.84 -4.32
CA LYS A 331 -17.11 -7.10 -5.33
C LYS A 331 -16.06 -6.21 -4.68
N VAL A 332 -14.91 -6.13 -5.33
CA VAL A 332 -13.94 -5.07 -5.09
C VAL A 332 -14.35 -3.85 -5.92
N ILE A 333 -14.51 -2.71 -5.25
CA ILE A 333 -14.72 -1.40 -5.86
C ILE A 333 -13.36 -0.70 -5.87
N LEU A 334 -12.76 -0.58 -7.04
CA LEU A 334 -11.48 0.07 -7.21
C LEU A 334 -11.64 1.59 -7.24
N VAL A 335 -10.99 2.26 -6.29
CA VAL A 335 -10.95 3.70 -6.15
C VAL A 335 -9.53 4.18 -6.44
N VAL A 336 -9.36 5.21 -7.27
CA VAL A 336 -8.04 5.75 -7.59
C VAL A 336 -7.96 7.27 -7.36
N THR A 337 -6.85 7.68 -6.76
CA THR A 337 -6.34 9.05 -6.77
C THR A 337 -5.01 9.06 -7.52
N GLY A 338 -4.86 9.95 -8.50
CA GLY A 338 -3.68 10.01 -9.36
C GLY A 338 -4.11 10.19 -10.82
N ASP A 339 -3.16 10.06 -11.74
CA ASP A 339 -3.46 10.01 -13.17
C ASP A 339 -3.49 8.55 -13.64
N THR A 340 -4.60 8.16 -14.27
CA THR A 340 -4.77 6.85 -14.92
C THR A 340 -5.00 7.00 -16.41
N SER A 341 -4.91 8.21 -16.96
CA SER A 341 -5.28 8.48 -18.35
C SER A 341 -4.39 7.70 -19.31
N HIS A 342 -4.99 7.07 -20.32
CA HIS A 342 -4.27 6.29 -21.35
C HIS A 342 -3.52 5.05 -20.81
N THR A 343 -4.01 4.47 -19.72
CA THR A 343 -3.47 3.25 -19.10
C THR A 343 -4.53 2.13 -19.12
N LEU A 344 -4.12 0.88 -18.97
CA LEU A 344 -5.03 -0.26 -18.78
C LEU A 344 -5.86 -0.13 -17.50
N LEU A 345 -5.31 0.54 -16.48
CA LEU A 345 -5.98 0.77 -15.20
C LEU A 345 -7.25 1.61 -15.35
N ASP A 346 -7.24 2.55 -16.31
CA ASP A 346 -8.28 3.54 -16.54
C ASP A 346 -9.68 2.94 -16.73
N GLU A 347 -9.78 1.78 -17.38
CA GLU A 347 -11.04 1.09 -17.63
C GLU A 347 -11.56 0.33 -16.40
N LEU A 348 -10.65 -0.08 -15.50
CA LEU A 348 -10.94 -0.86 -14.30
C LEU A 348 -11.38 0.01 -13.13
N VAL A 349 -10.96 1.28 -13.09
CA VAL A 349 -11.32 2.21 -12.01
C VAL A 349 -12.84 2.42 -11.96
N ASN A 350 -13.45 2.20 -10.80
CA ASN A 350 -14.89 2.40 -10.61
C ASN A 350 -15.20 3.79 -10.02
N LEU A 351 -14.32 4.28 -9.15
CA LEU A 351 -14.39 5.61 -8.56
C LEU A 351 -13.06 6.34 -8.74
N HIS A 352 -13.09 7.51 -9.36
CA HIS A 352 -11.93 8.38 -9.47
C HIS A 352 -12.15 9.65 -8.65
N THR A 353 -11.18 10.02 -7.79
CA THR A 353 -11.34 11.12 -6.82
C THR A 353 -11.39 12.51 -7.45
N SER A 354 -11.00 12.64 -8.71
CA SER A 354 -11.20 13.86 -9.52
C SER A 354 -12.54 13.91 -10.28
N HIS A 355 -13.32 12.81 -10.32
CA HIS A 355 -14.54 12.71 -11.10
C HIS A 355 -15.77 12.46 -10.21
N ASN A 356 -16.10 11.18 -9.99
CA ASN A 356 -17.32 10.70 -9.36
C ASN A 356 -17.15 10.39 -7.85
N ALA A 357 -15.92 10.46 -7.34
CA ALA A 357 -15.60 10.50 -5.91
C ALA A 357 -14.88 11.82 -5.56
N ARG A 358 -14.51 11.99 -4.28
CA ARG A 358 -13.60 13.04 -3.79
C ARG A 358 -12.93 12.61 -2.50
N ILE A 359 -11.76 13.19 -2.24
CA ILE A 359 -11.03 13.02 -0.98
C ILE A 359 -10.80 14.39 -0.32
N LEU A 360 -10.98 14.45 1.00
CA LEU A 360 -10.87 15.67 1.81
C LEU A 360 -10.11 15.37 3.10
N THR A 361 -9.55 16.40 3.74
CA THR A 361 -9.08 16.31 5.13
C THR A 361 -10.27 16.42 6.09
N ALA A 362 -10.12 15.90 7.31
CA ALA A 362 -11.15 16.03 8.34
C ALA A 362 -11.51 17.50 8.61
N GLU A 363 -10.54 18.41 8.60
CA GLU A 363 -10.75 19.85 8.74
C GLU A 363 -11.73 20.40 7.68
N LYS A 364 -11.49 20.08 6.41
CA LYS A 364 -12.35 20.52 5.30
C LYS A 364 -13.74 19.91 5.35
N ALA A 365 -13.86 18.70 5.88
CA ALA A 365 -15.15 18.03 6.05
C ALA A 365 -15.93 18.59 7.25
N ARG A 366 -15.23 19.10 8.27
CA ARG A 366 -15.78 19.70 9.48
C ARG A 366 -16.39 21.08 9.24
N THR A 367 -15.70 21.92 8.48
CA THR A 367 -16.11 23.31 8.23
C THR A 367 -16.35 23.61 6.73
N PRO A 368 -17.29 22.91 6.06
CA PRO A 368 -17.56 23.18 4.66
C PRO A 368 -18.14 24.59 4.48
N VAL A 369 -17.65 25.31 3.46
CA VAL A 369 -18.09 26.68 3.14
C VAL A 369 -19.62 26.78 3.00
N ASN A 370 -20.27 25.77 2.43
CA ASN A 370 -21.73 25.66 2.37
C ASN A 370 -22.18 24.26 2.80
N PRO A 371 -22.53 24.07 4.09
CA PRO A 371 -22.88 22.76 4.65
C PRO A 371 -24.02 22.06 3.90
N ARG A 372 -25.05 22.81 3.50
CA ARG A 372 -26.23 22.25 2.82
C ARG A 372 -25.91 21.77 1.40
N SER A 373 -25.17 22.57 0.63
CA SER A 373 -24.72 22.18 -0.71
C SER A 373 -23.75 21.00 -0.64
N PHE A 374 -22.86 21.01 0.36
CA PHE A 374 -21.91 19.93 0.61
C PHE A 374 -22.62 18.60 0.92
N ALA A 375 -23.60 18.60 1.83
CA ALA A 375 -24.43 17.44 2.13
C ALA A 375 -25.30 16.98 0.94
N PHE A 376 -25.75 17.91 0.09
CA PHE A 376 -26.44 17.56 -1.15
C PHE A 376 -25.52 16.88 -2.16
N SER A 377 -24.28 17.36 -2.29
CA SER A 377 -23.26 16.73 -3.14
C SER A 377 -22.94 15.30 -2.69
N ASN A 378 -22.89 15.06 -1.38
CA ASN A 378 -22.64 13.74 -0.79
C ASN A 378 -23.70 12.68 -1.15
N GLN A 379 -24.84 13.06 -1.72
CA GLN A 379 -25.84 12.10 -2.24
C GLN A 379 -25.58 11.64 -3.67
N ASN A 380 -24.57 12.18 -4.33
CA ASN A 380 -24.28 11.88 -5.74
C ASN A 380 -22.80 11.55 -5.97
N LYS A 381 -21.90 12.05 -5.12
CA LYS A 381 -20.48 11.72 -5.10
C LYS A 381 -20.13 10.93 -3.84
N PHE A 382 -19.22 9.96 -3.99
CA PHE A 382 -18.63 9.25 -2.85
C PHE A 382 -17.52 10.11 -2.24
N THR A 383 -17.57 10.34 -0.94
CA THR A 383 -16.64 11.24 -0.24
C THR A 383 -15.84 10.47 0.79
N ILE A 384 -14.53 10.56 0.62
CA ILE A 384 -13.51 9.98 1.48
C ILE A 384 -12.92 11.11 2.32
N VAL A 385 -12.71 10.85 3.61
CA VAL A 385 -12.16 11.83 4.55
C VAL A 385 -10.94 11.21 5.21
N ARG A 386 -9.79 11.88 5.09
CA ARG A 386 -8.53 11.55 5.75
C ARG A 386 -8.51 12.14 7.16
N PRO A 387 -7.91 11.44 8.14
CA PRO A 387 -7.68 12.01 9.47
C PRO A 387 -6.77 13.25 9.36
N GLU A 388 -6.90 14.18 10.31
CA GLU A 388 -6.12 15.44 10.33
C GLU A 388 -4.66 15.20 10.72
N ILE A 389 -4.45 14.39 11.76
CA ILE A 389 -3.13 14.09 12.30
C ILE A 389 -2.90 12.60 12.10
N TYR A 390 -1.69 12.24 11.66
CA TYR A 390 -1.38 10.85 11.35
C TYR A 390 -1.26 9.98 12.62
N ASP A 391 -0.68 10.52 13.69
CA ASP A 391 -0.37 9.78 14.92
C ASP A 391 -1.61 9.43 15.76
N THR A 392 -2.75 10.07 15.48
CA THR A 392 -3.97 9.99 16.26
C THR A 392 -5.18 9.84 15.35
N ASN A 393 -6.30 9.44 15.93
CA ASN A 393 -7.57 9.38 15.22
C ASN A 393 -8.33 10.69 15.41
N THR A 394 -9.06 11.13 14.40
CA THR A 394 -9.95 12.30 14.47
C THR A 394 -11.40 11.83 14.64
N ASN A 395 -12.23 12.58 15.37
CA ASN A 395 -13.65 12.22 15.53
C ASN A 395 -14.37 12.29 14.16
N PRO A 396 -14.99 11.21 13.68
CA PRO A 396 -15.69 11.18 12.38
C PRO A 396 -17.06 11.89 12.40
N GLU A 397 -17.62 12.21 13.56
CA GLU A 397 -19.00 12.70 13.70
C GLU A 397 -19.28 13.93 12.84
N ASP A 398 -18.39 14.93 12.83
CA ASP A 398 -18.57 16.15 12.05
C ASP A 398 -18.70 15.87 10.54
N ALA A 399 -17.93 14.91 10.01
CA ALA A 399 -18.05 14.50 8.62
C ALA A 399 -19.34 13.70 8.35
N TRP A 400 -19.76 12.87 9.31
CA TRP A 400 -21.03 12.15 9.25
C TRP A 400 -22.24 13.09 9.28
N THR A 401 -22.22 14.19 10.05
CA THR A 401 -23.31 15.19 10.01
C THR A 401 -23.53 15.80 8.63
N HIS A 402 -22.54 15.72 7.75
CA HIS A 402 -22.64 16.15 6.35
C HIS A 402 -22.85 15.01 5.36
N GLY A 403 -22.92 13.76 5.84
CA GLY A 403 -23.14 12.57 5.01
C GLY A 403 -21.92 12.12 4.23
N CYS A 404 -20.69 12.41 4.67
CA CYS A 404 -19.48 11.80 4.09
C CYS A 404 -19.48 10.28 4.35
N GLN A 405 -19.13 9.46 3.34
CA GLN A 405 -19.28 8.00 3.38
C GLN A 405 -18.15 7.31 4.13
N ALA A 406 -16.91 7.60 3.73
CA ALA A 406 -15.73 6.87 4.16
C ALA A 406 -14.82 7.80 4.95
N PHE A 407 -15.07 7.90 6.26
CA PHE A 407 -14.14 8.59 7.17
C PHE A 407 -13.09 7.59 7.63
N MET A 408 -11.86 7.77 7.18
CA MET A 408 -10.77 6.84 7.43
C MET A 408 -10.16 7.06 8.81
N MET A 409 -9.93 5.94 9.51
CA MET A 409 -9.27 5.91 10.81
C MET A 409 -7.91 5.21 10.70
N ASN A 410 -6.96 5.55 11.55
CA ASN A 410 -5.69 4.88 11.73
C ASN A 410 -5.89 3.62 12.60
N TYR A 411 -6.03 2.46 11.97
CA TYR A 411 -6.38 1.20 12.68
C TYR A 411 -5.24 0.65 13.54
N TRP A 412 -4.00 1.03 13.26
CA TRP A 412 -2.85 0.69 14.11
C TRP A 412 -2.93 1.38 15.49
N ASN A 413 -3.71 2.47 15.63
CA ASN A 413 -3.91 3.20 16.87
C ASN A 413 -5.29 2.92 17.49
N LEU A 414 -5.37 1.86 18.30
CA LEU A 414 -6.59 1.43 19.00
C LEU A 414 -6.88 2.26 20.28
N GLY A 415 -6.89 3.58 20.15
CA GLY A 415 -7.28 4.51 21.20
C GLY A 415 -8.80 4.62 21.41
N THR A 416 -9.23 5.55 22.28
CA THR A 416 -10.65 5.79 22.61
C THR A 416 -11.51 6.07 21.38
N LEU A 417 -11.05 6.93 20.47
CA LEU A 417 -11.80 7.28 19.26
C LEU A 417 -11.97 6.08 18.32
N MET A 418 -10.97 5.21 18.23
CA MET A 418 -11.06 3.99 17.42
C MET A 418 -12.02 2.97 18.06
N LYS A 419 -12.03 2.85 19.39
CA LYS A 419 -13.01 2.01 20.10
C LYS A 419 -14.44 2.52 19.92
N ASN A 420 -14.64 3.85 19.93
CA ASN A 420 -15.94 4.45 19.61
C ASN A 420 -16.35 4.17 18.16
N HIS A 421 -15.41 4.23 17.22
CA HIS A 421 -15.63 3.85 15.83
C HIS A 421 -16.04 2.36 15.69
N CYS A 422 -15.34 1.45 16.38
CA CYS A 422 -15.73 0.04 16.45
C CYS A 422 -17.14 -0.14 17.02
N ALA A 423 -17.48 0.56 18.10
CA ALA A 423 -18.81 0.51 18.70
C ALA A 423 -19.90 0.98 17.71
N PHE A 424 -19.64 2.03 16.94
CA PHE A 424 -20.55 2.51 15.90
C PHE A 424 -20.78 1.48 14.78
N PHE A 425 -19.76 0.70 14.40
CA PHE A 425 -19.83 -0.34 13.37
C PHE A 425 -20.03 -1.77 13.92
N LYS A 426 -20.42 -1.92 15.20
CA LYS A 426 -20.52 -3.22 15.88
C LYS A 426 -21.58 -4.16 15.29
N GLU A 427 -22.65 -3.59 14.71
CA GLU A 427 -23.70 -4.40 14.08
C GLU A 427 -23.35 -4.79 12.64
N ALA A 428 -22.76 -3.86 11.88
CA ALA A 428 -22.37 -4.04 10.48
C ALA A 428 -21.30 -3.01 10.08
N SER A 429 -20.43 -3.38 9.14
CA SER A 429 -19.40 -2.49 8.55
C SER A 429 -19.97 -1.36 7.69
N TYR A 430 -21.27 -1.44 7.39
CA TYR A 430 -22.03 -0.45 6.64
C TYR A 430 -23.21 0.01 7.50
N VAL A 431 -23.22 1.30 7.86
CA VAL A 431 -24.29 1.90 8.66
C VAL A 431 -25.12 2.82 7.78
N MET A 432 -26.42 2.57 7.69
CA MET A 432 -27.32 3.41 6.90
C MET A 432 -27.40 4.81 7.50
N LYS A 433 -27.26 5.84 6.65
CA LYS A 433 -27.36 7.23 7.09
C LYS A 433 -28.78 7.55 7.50
N ASP A 434 -28.95 8.15 8.67
CA ASP A 434 -30.18 8.80 9.07
C ASP A 434 -30.18 10.25 8.56
N PHE A 435 -30.44 10.42 7.26
CA PHE A 435 -30.36 11.72 6.60
C PHE A 435 -31.67 12.07 5.90
N PRO A 436 -32.34 13.20 6.24
CA PRO A 436 -33.61 13.63 5.64
C PRO A 436 -33.56 13.82 4.11
N LEU A 437 -32.36 13.84 3.52
CA LEU A 437 -32.19 14.05 2.09
C LEU A 437 -32.39 12.78 1.24
N GLN A 438 -32.43 11.60 1.86
CA GLN A 438 -32.88 10.37 1.20
C GLN A 438 -34.33 10.50 0.68
N GLU A 439 -35.18 11.24 1.39
CA GLU A 439 -36.61 11.42 1.11
C GLU A 439 -36.88 12.14 -0.23
N ARG A 440 -36.02 13.10 -0.61
CA ARG A 440 -36.23 13.90 -1.83
C ARG A 440 -36.11 13.07 -3.12
N ARG A 441 -35.38 11.95 -3.08
CA ARG A 441 -35.30 11.01 -4.22
C ARG A 441 -36.63 10.30 -4.48
N ILE A 442 -37.43 10.09 -3.43
CA ILE A 442 -38.79 9.54 -3.53
C ILE A 442 -39.71 10.59 -4.17
N THR A 443 -39.68 11.83 -3.65
CA THR A 443 -40.57 12.91 -4.12
C THR A 443 -40.31 13.32 -5.57
N ALA A 444 -39.05 13.36 -6.01
CA ALA A 444 -38.69 13.69 -7.40
C ALA A 444 -39.18 12.61 -8.40
N ARG A 445 -39.20 11.33 -7.99
CA ARG A 445 -39.69 10.21 -8.82
C ARG A 445 -41.22 10.23 -8.96
N VAL A 446 -41.95 10.51 -7.88
CA VAL A 446 -43.42 10.66 -7.92
C VAL A 446 -43.82 11.78 -8.88
N LYS A 447 -43.07 12.90 -8.89
CA LYS A 447 -43.30 14.00 -9.84
C LYS A 447 -42.98 13.61 -11.29
N LYS A 448 -41.93 12.81 -11.54
CA LYS A 448 -41.56 12.36 -12.90
C LYS A 448 -42.55 11.34 -13.47
N GLN A 449 -43.04 10.40 -12.65
CA GLN A 449 -44.07 9.44 -13.06
C GLN A 449 -45.43 10.10 -13.33
N ARG A 450 -45.80 11.14 -12.57
CA ARG A 450 -46.99 11.95 -12.87
C ARG A 450 -46.89 12.72 -14.18
N LYS A 451 -45.69 13.16 -14.57
CA LYS A 451 -45.45 13.84 -15.86
C LYS A 451 -45.35 12.90 -17.07
N GLN A 452 -45.25 11.59 -16.86
CA GLN A 452 -45.27 10.59 -17.94
C GLN A 452 -46.66 9.92 -18.10
N LYS A 453 -47.61 10.24 -17.22
CA LYS A 453 -49.01 9.78 -17.27
C LYS A 453 -49.99 10.88 -17.69
N VAL A 454 -49.48 12.02 -18.12
CA VAL A 454 -50.17 13.11 -18.82
C VAL A 454 -49.47 13.26 -20.15
#